data_AF-A0A425W0T8-F1
#
_entry.id   AF-A0A425W0T8-F1
#
_cell.length_a   1.000
_cell.length_b   1.000
_cell.length_c   1.000
_cell.angle_alpha   90.00
_cell.angle_beta   90.00
_cell.angle_gamma   90.00
#
_symmetry.space_group_name_H-M   'P 1'
#
loop_
_entity.id
_entity.type
_entity.pdbx_description
1 polymer ?
#
loop_
_entity_poly.entity_id
_entity_poly.type
_entity_poly.pdbx_seq_one_letter_code
_entity_poly.pdbx_strand_id
1 'polypeptide(L)'
;MAQGTKANAGADAPQYSTGEEIANSVSHGVGALLSIAALVLLIVRAVSHGGGVHLFAALLMGISLVLEFLFSTLYHALRPRKAKAVFRVFDHSAIYLLIAGSYAPFSFITLRDHGGVTLGIAVMVTCAVGIVAECFLRERQPKWLSAAIYLALGWLVIFHIADIFRLLPTPAFALLLAGGLSYTVGCVFYVIKKVPYFHFIWHLFVLAGATCITLSALLYVV
;
A
#
# COMPACT_ATOMS: atom_id res chain seq x y z
N MET A 1 16.39 55.41 5.54
CA MET A 1 15.45 54.35 5.92
C MET A 1 15.53 53.25 4.86
N ALA A 2 16.33 52.22 5.09
CA ALA A 2 16.47 51.10 4.17
C ALA A 2 15.60 49.93 4.65
N GLN A 3 14.57 49.59 3.87
CA GLN A 3 13.74 48.41 4.08
C GLN A 3 14.55 47.17 3.68
N GLY A 4 14.87 46.31 4.66
CA GLY A 4 15.48 45.01 4.43
C GLY A 4 14.46 44.04 3.84
N THR A 5 14.67 43.65 2.59
CA THR A 5 13.96 42.58 1.90
C THR A 5 14.20 41.27 2.64
N LYS A 6 13.16 40.74 3.32
CA LYS A 6 13.18 39.38 3.86
C LYS A 6 13.24 38.41 2.68
N ALA A 7 14.43 37.89 2.41
CA ALA A 7 14.62 36.81 1.47
C ALA A 7 13.74 35.62 1.87
N ASN A 8 12.99 35.15 0.88
CA ASN A 8 12.02 34.07 0.94
C ASN A 8 12.71 32.76 1.39
N ALA A 9 12.61 32.42 2.67
CA ALA A 9 13.08 31.15 3.22
C ALA A 9 12.11 30.03 2.84
N GLY A 10 12.07 29.68 1.55
CA GLY A 10 11.47 28.44 1.06
C GLY A 10 12.37 27.24 1.37
N ALA A 11 12.64 27.01 2.65
CA ALA A 11 13.50 25.94 3.14
C ALA A 11 12.66 24.79 3.68
N ASP A 12 12.07 23.98 2.80
CA ASP A 12 11.70 22.61 3.19
C ASP A 12 13.01 21.84 3.40
N ALA A 13 13.43 21.73 4.66
CA ALA A 13 14.51 20.85 5.09
C ALA A 13 14.24 19.40 4.63
N PRO A 14 15.29 18.58 4.41
CA PRO A 14 15.10 17.13 4.28
C PRO A 14 14.34 16.62 5.50
N GLN A 15 13.17 16.00 5.29
CA GLN A 15 12.31 15.55 6.38
C GLN A 15 12.91 14.36 7.15
N TYR A 16 13.91 13.69 6.57
CA TYR A 16 14.64 12.56 7.12
C TYR A 16 16.14 12.75 6.94
N SER A 17 16.93 12.22 7.87
CA SER A 17 18.38 12.14 7.74
C SER A 17 18.80 11.20 6.61
N THR A 18 20.05 11.29 6.14
CA THR A 18 20.56 10.36 5.11
C THR A 18 20.48 8.90 5.56
N GLY A 19 20.74 8.61 6.84
CA GLY A 19 20.63 7.25 7.38
C GLY A 19 19.20 6.72 7.36
N GLU A 20 18.21 7.57 7.66
CA GLU A 20 16.80 7.21 7.56
C GLU A 20 16.35 6.99 6.12
N GLU A 21 16.75 7.85 5.18
CA GLU A 21 16.45 7.65 3.76
C GLU A 21 17.03 6.32 3.22
N ILE A 22 18.24 5.94 3.65
CA ILE A 22 18.82 4.63 3.31
C ILE A 22 18.00 3.50 3.91
N ALA A 23 17.65 3.56 5.20
CA ALA A 23 16.86 2.53 5.86
C ALA A 23 15.48 2.35 5.20
N ASN A 24 14.81 3.46 4.89
CA ASN A 24 13.52 3.48 4.20
C ASN A 24 13.61 2.91 2.78
N SER A 25 14.65 3.28 2.03
CA SER A 25 14.87 2.78 0.67
C SER A 25 15.21 1.28 0.66
N VAL A 26 16.08 0.81 1.56
CA VAL A 26 16.47 -0.61 1.63
C VAL A 26 15.31 -1.51 2.05
N SER A 27 14.54 -1.11 3.07
CA SER A 27 13.39 -1.92 3.55
C SER A 27 12.38 -2.19 2.44
N HIS A 28 11.94 -1.15 1.72
CA HIS A 28 11.02 -1.32 0.59
C HIS A 28 11.72 -1.87 -0.65
N GLY A 29 13.04 -1.68 -0.82
CA GLY A 29 13.80 -2.30 -1.89
C GLY A 29 13.79 -3.83 -1.80
N VAL A 30 13.94 -4.37 -0.59
CA VAL A 30 13.74 -5.81 -0.32
C VAL A 30 12.29 -6.21 -0.61
N GLY A 31 11.32 -5.41 -0.19
CA GLY A 31 9.91 -5.61 -0.50
C GLY A 31 9.61 -5.68 -2.01
N ALA A 32 10.27 -4.86 -2.82
CA ALA A 32 10.09 -4.84 -4.27
C ALA A 32 10.58 -6.15 -4.92
N LEU A 33 11.75 -6.65 -4.48
CA LEU A 33 12.27 -7.94 -4.96
C LEU A 33 11.36 -9.11 -4.55
N LEU A 34 10.90 -9.12 -3.30
CA LEU A 34 9.94 -10.12 -2.81
C LEU A 34 8.61 -10.05 -3.57
N SER A 35 8.17 -8.85 -3.95
CA SER A 35 6.93 -8.63 -4.69
C SER A 35 7.00 -9.12 -6.13
N ILE A 36 8.17 -9.03 -6.78
CA ILE A 36 8.40 -9.66 -8.09
C ILE A 36 8.26 -11.18 -7.97
N ALA A 37 8.88 -11.79 -6.95
CA ALA A 37 8.73 -13.22 -6.70
C ALA A 37 7.27 -13.60 -6.42
N ALA A 38 6.57 -12.82 -5.58
CA ALA A 38 5.16 -13.02 -5.29
C ALA A 38 4.27 -12.91 -6.54
N LEU A 39 4.47 -11.90 -7.39
CA LEU A 39 3.75 -11.73 -8.66
C LEU A 39 3.91 -12.97 -9.55
N VAL A 40 5.14 -13.48 -9.71
CA VAL A 40 5.39 -14.69 -10.50
C VAL A 40 4.64 -15.89 -9.91
N LEU A 41 4.74 -16.11 -8.59
CA LEU A 41 4.06 -17.23 -7.93
C LEU A 41 2.54 -17.13 -8.04
N LEU A 42 1.97 -15.94 -7.90
CA LEU A 42 0.54 -15.68 -8.06
C LEU A 42 0.08 -15.98 -9.49
N ILE A 43 0.83 -15.55 -10.51
CA ILE A 43 0.51 -15.85 -11.91
C ILE A 43 0.55 -17.36 -12.15
N VAL A 44 1.60 -18.04 -11.70
CA VAL A 44 1.75 -19.50 -11.88
C VAL A 44 0.58 -20.25 -11.24
N ARG A 45 0.21 -19.89 -10.00
CA ARG A 45 -0.96 -20.47 -9.31
C ARG A 45 -2.25 -20.19 -10.06
N ALA A 46 -2.50 -18.94 -10.41
CA ALA A 46 -3.71 -18.54 -11.11
C ALA A 46 -3.91 -19.28 -12.44
N VAL A 47 -2.85 -19.41 -13.25
CA VAL A 47 -2.89 -20.11 -14.54
C VAL A 47 -3.08 -21.61 -14.32
N SER A 48 -2.46 -22.19 -13.29
CA SER A 48 -2.63 -23.60 -12.94
C SER A 48 -4.07 -23.94 -12.53
N HIS A 49 -4.82 -22.98 -11.99
CA HIS A 49 -6.25 -23.10 -11.68
C HIS A 49 -7.18 -22.61 -12.80
N GLY A 50 -6.71 -22.56 -14.05
CA GLY A 50 -7.53 -22.25 -15.22
C GLY A 50 -7.61 -20.76 -15.60
N GLY A 51 -6.87 -19.89 -14.90
CA GLY A 51 -6.73 -18.47 -15.24
C GLY A 51 -8.01 -17.65 -15.02
N GLY A 52 -8.41 -16.87 -16.01
CA GLY A 52 -9.61 -16.02 -15.96
C GLY A 52 -9.59 -15.05 -14.78
N VAL A 53 -10.59 -15.13 -13.90
CA VAL A 53 -10.71 -14.25 -12.72
C VAL A 53 -9.54 -14.42 -11.73
N HIS A 54 -8.97 -15.63 -11.63
CA HIS A 54 -7.80 -15.88 -10.80
C HIS A 54 -6.58 -15.10 -11.31
N LEU A 55 -6.37 -15.10 -12.63
CA LEU A 55 -5.27 -14.36 -13.25
C LEU A 55 -5.47 -12.85 -13.12
N PHE A 56 -6.70 -12.37 -13.31
CA PHE A 56 -7.03 -10.96 -13.10
C PHE A 56 -6.71 -10.51 -11.67
N ALA A 57 -7.17 -11.25 -10.65
CA ALA A 57 -6.91 -10.94 -9.25
C ALA A 57 -5.41 -11.04 -8.90
N ALA A 58 -4.72 -12.06 -9.40
CA ALA A 58 -3.28 -12.26 -9.24
C ALA A 58 -2.47 -11.09 -9.80
N LEU A 59 -2.80 -10.63 -11.02
CA LEU A 59 -2.14 -9.49 -11.64
C LEU A 59 -2.40 -8.20 -10.88
N LEU A 60 -3.66 -7.95 -10.47
CA LEU A 60 -4.00 -6.72 -9.75
C LEU A 60 -3.26 -6.63 -8.40
N MET A 61 -3.18 -7.75 -7.65
CA MET A 61 -2.44 -7.82 -6.40
C MET A 61 -0.92 -7.76 -6.62
N GLY A 62 -0.38 -8.56 -7.53
CA GLY A 62 1.07 -8.67 -7.73
C GLY A 62 1.69 -7.40 -8.33
N ILE A 63 1.02 -6.77 -9.31
CA ILE A 63 1.51 -5.51 -9.91
C ILE A 63 1.46 -4.38 -8.89
N SER A 64 0.39 -4.28 -8.08
CA SER A 64 0.30 -3.22 -7.08
C SER A 64 1.36 -3.35 -5.99
N LEU A 65 1.68 -4.57 -5.55
CA LEU A 65 2.81 -4.84 -4.66
C LEU A 65 4.13 -4.34 -5.25
N VAL A 66 4.43 -4.70 -6.50
CA VAL A 66 5.65 -4.25 -7.17
C VAL A 66 5.71 -2.73 -7.25
N LEU A 67 4.62 -2.07 -7.65
CA LEU A 67 4.57 -0.62 -7.79
C LEU A 67 4.73 0.12 -6.45
N GLU A 68 4.07 -0.34 -5.38
CA GLU A 68 4.19 0.23 -4.03
C GLU A 68 5.64 0.24 -3.59
N PHE A 69 6.24 -0.95 -3.53
CA PHE A 69 7.57 -1.07 -2.97
C PHE A 69 8.63 -0.45 -3.86
N LEU A 70 8.46 -0.50 -5.20
CA LEU A 70 9.36 0.16 -6.14
C LEU A 70 9.32 1.68 -6.01
N PHE A 71 8.12 2.29 -6.06
CA PHE A 71 8.02 3.74 -6.01
C PHE A 71 8.46 4.29 -4.65
N SER A 72 8.20 3.56 -3.58
CA SER A 72 8.70 3.92 -2.26
C SER A 72 10.23 3.85 -2.16
N THR A 73 10.82 2.79 -2.70
CA THR A 73 12.28 2.66 -2.79
C THR A 73 12.90 3.85 -3.53
N LEU A 74 12.33 4.20 -4.69
CA LEU A 74 12.81 5.29 -5.54
C LEU A 74 12.61 6.66 -4.90
N TYR A 75 11.47 6.90 -4.24
CA TYR A 75 11.21 8.14 -3.51
C TYR A 75 12.27 8.41 -2.43
N HIS A 76 12.66 7.38 -1.69
CA HIS A 76 13.67 7.49 -0.64
C HIS A 76 15.11 7.51 -1.19
N ALA A 77 15.38 6.84 -2.32
CA ALA A 77 16.69 6.86 -2.96
C ALA A 77 17.01 8.20 -3.67
N LEU A 78 15.99 8.88 -4.21
CA LEU A 78 16.19 10.08 -5.03
C LEU A 78 16.53 11.31 -4.20
N ARG A 79 17.64 11.96 -4.57
CA ARG A 79 18.07 13.27 -4.02
C ARG A 79 17.56 14.49 -4.79
N PRO A 80 17.47 14.49 -6.15
CA PRO A 80 17.05 15.68 -6.87
C PRO A 80 15.63 16.11 -6.50
N ARG A 81 15.44 17.37 -6.09
CA ARG A 81 14.16 17.89 -5.54
C ARG A 81 12.97 17.64 -6.47
N LYS A 82 13.13 17.90 -7.78
CA LYS A 82 12.06 17.70 -8.77
C LYS A 82 11.66 16.24 -8.91
N ALA A 83 12.64 15.35 -9.05
CA ALA A 83 12.38 13.91 -9.15
C ALA A 83 11.75 13.37 -7.85
N LYS A 84 12.28 13.76 -6.68
CA LYS A 84 11.75 13.36 -5.37
C LYS A 84 10.31 13.85 -5.16
N ALA A 85 9.91 14.99 -5.72
CA ALA A 85 8.52 15.46 -5.65
C ALA A 85 7.57 14.57 -6.48
N VAL A 86 7.95 14.23 -7.72
CA VAL A 86 7.17 13.33 -8.59
C VAL A 86 7.05 11.94 -7.99
N PHE A 87 8.16 11.35 -7.55
CA PHE A 87 8.15 10.01 -6.95
C PHE A 87 7.42 9.95 -5.61
N ARG A 88 7.27 11.07 -4.90
CA ARG A 88 6.42 11.15 -3.70
C ARG A 88 4.94 10.96 -4.04
N VAL A 89 4.50 11.54 -5.15
CA VAL A 89 3.12 11.36 -5.65
C VAL A 89 2.92 9.91 -6.08
N PHE A 90 3.89 9.32 -6.80
CA PHE A 90 3.81 7.90 -7.18
C PHE A 90 3.81 6.94 -5.99
N ASP A 91 4.69 7.16 -5.01
CA ASP A 91 4.77 6.39 -3.77
C ASP A 91 3.42 6.37 -3.03
N HIS A 92 2.77 7.53 -2.86
CA HIS A 92 1.48 7.57 -2.15
C HIS A 92 0.29 7.15 -3.02
N SER A 93 0.38 7.32 -4.34
CA SER A 93 -0.61 6.77 -5.26
C SER A 93 -0.58 5.24 -5.26
N ALA A 94 0.60 4.65 -5.08
CA ALA A 94 0.74 3.21 -5.04
C ALA A 94 0.11 2.57 -3.81
N ILE A 95 -0.03 3.29 -2.69
CA ILE A 95 -0.79 2.81 -1.52
C ILE A 95 -2.25 2.54 -1.92
N TYR A 96 -2.87 3.43 -2.69
CA TYR A 96 -4.23 3.20 -3.22
C TYR A 96 -4.28 2.00 -4.18
N LEU A 97 -3.26 1.84 -5.03
CA LEU A 97 -3.16 0.66 -5.90
C LEU A 97 -3.02 -0.63 -5.09
N LEU A 98 -2.22 -0.61 -4.03
CA LEU A 98 -2.00 -1.75 -3.15
C LEU A 98 -3.28 -2.12 -2.41
N ILE A 99 -4.02 -1.13 -1.90
CA ILE A 99 -5.34 -1.36 -1.32
C ILE A 99 -6.25 -2.05 -2.35
N ALA A 100 -6.41 -1.48 -3.55
CA ALA A 100 -7.26 -2.08 -4.58
C ALA A 100 -6.82 -3.50 -4.98
N GLY A 101 -5.51 -3.72 -5.16
CA GLY A 101 -4.96 -5.03 -5.51
C GLY A 101 -5.12 -6.07 -4.39
N SER A 102 -4.95 -5.66 -3.12
CA SER A 102 -5.11 -6.55 -1.95
C SER A 102 -6.54 -7.07 -1.77
N TYR A 103 -7.54 -6.31 -2.23
CA TYR A 103 -8.94 -6.76 -2.24
C TYR A 103 -9.24 -7.76 -3.37
N ALA A 104 -8.47 -7.76 -4.47
CA ALA A 104 -8.87 -8.45 -5.69
C ALA A 104 -9.12 -9.96 -5.51
N PRO A 105 -8.22 -10.73 -4.85
CA PRO A 105 -8.44 -12.17 -4.65
C PRO A 105 -9.69 -12.44 -3.81
N PHE A 106 -9.86 -11.71 -2.71
CA PHE A 106 -10.98 -11.95 -1.79
C PHE A 106 -12.31 -11.49 -2.37
N SER A 107 -12.34 -10.34 -3.06
CA SER A 107 -13.56 -9.77 -3.64
C SER A 107 -14.05 -10.53 -4.87
N PHE A 108 -13.17 -10.84 -5.82
CA PHE A 108 -13.56 -11.40 -7.12
C PHE A 108 -13.56 -12.94 -7.16
N ILE A 109 -12.90 -13.59 -6.19
CA ILE A 109 -12.84 -15.06 -6.09
C ILE A 109 -13.63 -15.53 -4.87
N THR A 110 -13.14 -15.25 -3.65
CA THR A 110 -13.75 -15.78 -2.41
C THR A 110 -15.19 -15.31 -2.22
N LEU A 111 -15.43 -14.00 -2.35
CA LEU A 111 -16.73 -13.37 -2.10
C LEU A 111 -17.58 -13.20 -3.37
N ARG A 112 -17.22 -13.86 -4.48
CA ARG A 112 -17.85 -13.62 -5.79
C ARG A 112 -19.38 -13.64 -5.73
N ASP A 113 -19.94 -14.63 -5.06
CA ASP A 113 -21.39 -14.83 -4.94
C ASP A 113 -21.98 -14.21 -3.65
N HIS A 114 -21.18 -13.46 -2.89
CA HIS A 114 -21.52 -12.88 -1.59
C HIS A 114 -21.34 -11.35 -1.59
N GLY A 115 -21.55 -10.70 -2.75
CA GLY A 115 -21.40 -9.24 -2.90
C GLY A 115 -19.97 -8.74 -3.07
N GLY A 116 -18.99 -9.64 -3.16
CA GLY A 116 -17.57 -9.30 -3.30
C GLY A 116 -17.25 -8.49 -4.56
N VAL A 117 -17.93 -8.74 -5.68
CA VAL A 117 -17.74 -7.96 -6.90
C VAL A 117 -18.07 -6.47 -6.67
N THR A 118 -19.18 -6.19 -5.97
CA THR A 118 -19.58 -4.82 -5.62
C THR A 118 -18.54 -4.17 -4.70
N LEU A 119 -18.06 -4.89 -3.69
CA LEU A 119 -16.99 -4.42 -2.81
C LEU A 119 -15.72 -4.09 -3.60
N GLY A 120 -15.27 -5.02 -4.45
CA GLY A 120 -14.06 -4.85 -5.27
C GLY A 120 -14.14 -3.63 -6.19
N ILE A 121 -15.26 -3.46 -6.89
CA ILE A 121 -15.47 -2.30 -7.77
C ILE A 121 -15.52 -1.01 -6.95
N ALA A 122 -16.24 -0.98 -5.82
CA ALA A 122 -16.33 0.20 -4.97
C ALA A 122 -14.95 0.63 -4.44
N VAL A 123 -14.13 -0.32 -3.98
CA VAL A 123 -12.75 -0.07 -3.55
C VAL A 123 -11.91 0.46 -4.72
N MET A 124 -11.96 -0.17 -5.90
CA MET A 124 -11.19 0.26 -7.06
C MET A 124 -11.55 1.68 -7.50
N VAL A 125 -12.84 2.01 -7.60
CA VAL A 125 -13.31 3.35 -7.97
C VAL A 125 -12.85 4.37 -6.93
N THR A 126 -13.00 4.07 -5.65
CA THR A 126 -12.59 4.99 -4.57
C THR A 126 -11.07 5.20 -4.56
N CYS A 127 -10.30 4.15 -4.80
CA CYS A 127 -8.84 4.23 -4.94
C CYS A 127 -8.44 5.06 -6.18
N ALA A 128 -9.13 4.91 -7.31
CA ALA A 128 -8.89 5.72 -8.49
C ALA A 128 -9.15 7.22 -8.22
N VAL A 129 -10.24 7.56 -7.54
CA VAL A 129 -10.51 8.93 -7.08
C VAL A 129 -9.42 9.42 -6.12
N GLY A 130 -8.98 8.55 -5.19
CA GLY A 130 -7.88 8.82 -4.27
C GLY A 130 -6.56 9.16 -4.98
N ILE A 131 -6.20 8.40 -6.02
CA ILE A 131 -5.01 8.66 -6.86
C ILE A 131 -5.13 10.00 -7.58
N VAL A 132 -6.29 10.31 -8.15
CA VAL A 132 -6.53 11.61 -8.79
C VAL A 132 -6.38 12.74 -7.76
N ALA A 133 -6.97 12.60 -6.58
CA ALA A 133 -6.84 13.58 -5.50
C ALA A 133 -5.37 13.74 -5.05
N GLU A 134 -4.62 12.65 -4.94
CA GLU A 134 -3.20 12.66 -4.59
C GLU A 134 -2.38 13.45 -5.61
N CYS A 135 -2.61 13.26 -6.90
CA CYS A 135 -1.92 13.99 -7.97
C CYS A 135 -2.10 15.53 -7.89
N PHE A 136 -3.23 16.03 -7.39
CA PHE A 136 -3.53 17.46 -7.37
C PHE A 136 -3.40 18.12 -5.99
N LEU A 137 -3.66 17.38 -4.91
CA LEU A 137 -3.85 17.96 -3.57
C LEU A 137 -2.73 17.61 -2.59
N ARG A 138 -1.77 16.77 -2.98
CA ARG A 138 -0.80 16.22 -2.03
C ARG A 138 -0.03 17.27 -1.23
N GLU A 139 0.45 18.33 -1.86
CA GLU A 139 1.21 19.38 -1.15
C GLU A 139 0.41 20.06 -0.03
N ARG A 140 -0.94 19.95 -0.06
CA ARG A 140 -1.85 20.58 0.89
C ARG A 140 -2.43 19.60 1.93
N GLN A 141 -2.22 18.29 1.77
CA GLN A 141 -2.86 17.29 2.63
C GLN A 141 -2.04 16.94 3.87
N PRO A 142 -2.63 16.98 5.08
CA PRO A 142 -1.96 16.52 6.28
C PRO A 142 -1.86 14.98 6.29
N LYS A 143 -0.67 14.45 6.63
CA LYS A 143 -0.40 12.99 6.60
C LYS A 143 -1.39 12.14 7.41
N TRP A 144 -1.91 12.65 8.52
CA TRP A 144 -2.88 11.91 9.35
C TRP A 144 -4.20 11.68 8.62
N LEU A 145 -4.61 12.62 7.75
CA LEU A 145 -5.83 12.49 6.97
C LEU A 145 -5.66 11.41 5.90
N SER A 146 -4.54 11.40 5.18
CA SER A 146 -4.22 10.34 4.23
C SER A 146 -4.18 8.97 4.93
N ALA A 147 -3.52 8.87 6.09
CA ALA A 147 -3.49 7.64 6.89
C ALA A 147 -4.89 7.16 7.29
N ALA A 148 -5.76 8.07 7.74
CA ALA A 148 -7.15 7.74 8.09
C ALA A 148 -7.95 7.26 6.87
N ILE A 149 -7.78 7.89 5.70
CA ILE A 149 -8.44 7.47 4.46
C ILE A 149 -7.97 6.07 4.04
N TYR A 150 -6.65 5.83 4.03
CA TYR A 150 -6.09 4.52 3.68
C TYR A 150 -6.60 3.43 4.62
N LEU A 151 -6.62 3.71 5.92
CA LEU A 151 -7.09 2.76 6.92
C LEU A 151 -8.59 2.48 6.76
N ALA A 152 -9.41 3.51 6.55
CA ALA A 152 -10.83 3.35 6.31
C ALA A 152 -11.10 2.49 5.06
N LEU A 153 -10.39 2.76 3.95
CA LEU A 153 -10.48 1.95 2.73
C LEU A 153 -10.01 0.51 2.96
N GLY A 154 -8.91 0.32 3.68
CA GLY A 154 -8.36 -0.99 4.01
C GLY A 154 -9.32 -1.85 4.82
N TRP A 155 -10.17 -1.25 5.65
CA TRP A 155 -11.13 -1.95 6.51
C TRP A 155 -12.53 -2.13 5.92
N LEU A 156 -12.81 -1.71 4.69
CA LEU A 156 -14.13 -1.92 4.05
C LEU A 156 -14.56 -3.39 3.98
N VAL A 157 -13.62 -4.33 4.00
CA VAL A 157 -13.89 -5.78 4.09
C VAL A 157 -14.68 -6.16 5.35
N ILE A 158 -14.72 -5.31 6.37
CA ILE A 158 -15.47 -5.59 7.61
C ILE A 158 -16.97 -5.79 7.36
N PHE A 159 -17.52 -5.16 6.32
CA PHE A 159 -18.91 -5.36 5.91
C PHE A 159 -19.20 -6.78 5.38
N HIS A 160 -18.15 -7.53 5.01
CA HIS A 160 -18.22 -8.93 4.56
C HIS A 160 -17.45 -9.88 5.48
N ILE A 161 -17.13 -9.47 6.72
CA ILE A 161 -16.27 -10.27 7.61
C ILE A 161 -16.88 -11.64 7.95
N ALA A 162 -18.21 -11.71 8.08
CA ALA A 162 -18.91 -12.95 8.38
C ALA A 162 -18.80 -13.96 7.24
N ASP A 163 -18.92 -13.49 5.99
CA ASP A 163 -18.76 -14.34 4.80
C ASP A 163 -17.30 -14.76 4.64
N ILE A 164 -16.36 -13.83 4.81
CA ILE A 164 -14.92 -14.12 4.80
C ILE A 164 -14.56 -15.20 5.82
N PHE A 165 -15.04 -15.09 7.06
CA PHE A 165 -14.77 -16.08 8.11
C PHE A 165 -15.35 -17.47 7.80
N ARG A 166 -16.49 -17.52 7.09
CA ARG A 166 -17.12 -18.77 6.67
C ARG A 166 -16.45 -19.41 5.46
N LEU A 167 -16.02 -18.60 4.51
CA LEU A 167 -15.54 -19.05 3.20
C LEU A 167 -14.03 -19.30 3.18
N LEU A 168 -13.25 -18.61 4.02
CA LEU A 168 -11.82 -18.85 4.12
C LEU A 168 -11.48 -19.93 5.15
N PRO A 169 -10.49 -20.80 4.86
CA PRO A 169 -9.86 -21.61 5.88
C PRO A 169 -9.31 -20.75 7.02
N THR A 170 -9.34 -21.26 8.26
CA THR A 170 -8.86 -20.52 9.45
C THR A 170 -7.45 -19.94 9.29
N PRO A 171 -6.45 -20.65 8.72
CA PRO A 171 -5.13 -20.06 8.50
C PRO A 171 -5.14 -18.88 7.51
N ALA A 172 -5.96 -18.93 6.47
CA ALA A 172 -6.10 -17.85 5.50
C ALA A 172 -6.72 -16.61 6.13
N PHE A 173 -7.77 -16.79 6.94
CA PHE A 173 -8.38 -15.72 7.72
C PHE A 173 -7.40 -15.10 8.72
N ALA A 174 -6.64 -15.94 9.45
CA ALA A 174 -5.66 -15.47 10.43
C ALA A 174 -4.57 -14.61 9.77
N LEU A 175 -4.07 -15.01 8.60
CA LEU A 175 -3.13 -14.23 7.81
C LEU A 175 -3.73 -12.90 7.33
N LEU A 176 -4.96 -12.92 6.82
CA LEU A 176 -5.66 -11.70 6.39
C LEU A 176 -5.84 -10.71 7.56
N LEU A 177 -6.30 -11.21 8.71
CA LEU A 177 -6.47 -10.41 9.92
C LEU A 177 -5.12 -9.86 10.44
N ALA A 178 -4.10 -10.71 10.52
CA ALA A 178 -2.75 -10.28 10.90
C ALA A 178 -2.22 -9.17 9.97
N GLY A 179 -2.50 -9.30 8.67
CA GLY A 179 -2.17 -8.27 7.68
C GLY A 179 -2.86 -6.93 7.94
N GLY A 180 -4.18 -6.95 8.13
CA GLY A 180 -4.97 -5.74 8.45
C GLY A 180 -4.56 -5.08 9.76
N LEU A 181 -4.27 -5.88 10.79
CA LEU A 181 -3.75 -5.37 12.07
C LEU A 181 -2.35 -4.78 11.92
N SER A 182 -1.47 -5.39 11.11
CA SER A 182 -0.13 -4.86 10.82
C SER A 182 -0.20 -3.47 10.22
N TYR A 183 -1.07 -3.23 9.23
CA TYR A 183 -1.28 -1.89 8.66
C TYR A 183 -1.83 -0.89 9.69
N THR A 184 -2.77 -1.33 10.53
CA THR A 184 -3.39 -0.49 11.55
C THR A 184 -2.36 -0.02 12.58
N VAL A 185 -1.54 -0.93 13.09
CA VAL A 185 -0.47 -0.61 14.04
C VAL A 185 0.62 0.23 13.37
N GLY A 186 0.98 -0.10 12.13
CA GLY A 186 1.94 0.65 11.33
C GLY A 186 1.58 2.13 11.15
N CYS A 187 0.30 2.44 11.00
CA CYS A 187 -0.20 3.82 10.89
C CYS A 187 0.14 4.68 12.12
N VAL A 188 0.25 4.09 13.31
CA VAL A 188 0.68 4.82 14.52
C VAL A 188 2.10 5.37 14.34
N PHE A 189 3.01 4.53 13.85
CA PHE A 189 4.41 4.93 13.59
C PHE A 189 4.51 5.93 12.43
N TYR A 190 3.64 5.81 11.42
CA TYR A 190 3.61 6.74 10.27
C TYR A 190 3.21 8.18 10.66
N VAL A 191 2.25 8.33 11.57
CA VAL A 191 1.74 9.66 11.96
C VAL A 191 2.67 10.38 12.95
N ILE A 192 3.43 9.66 13.75
CA ILE A 192 4.34 10.22 14.75
C ILE A 192 5.65 10.71 14.10
N LYS A 193 5.90 12.03 14.16
CA LYS A 193 7.02 12.67 13.43
C LYS A 193 8.31 12.91 14.22
N LYS A 194 8.25 12.85 15.55
CA LYS A 194 9.33 13.38 16.40
C LYS A 194 10.41 12.35 16.74
N VAL A 195 10.24 11.10 16.31
CA VAL A 195 11.13 10.00 16.70
C VAL A 195 11.87 9.48 15.47
N PRO A 196 13.22 9.47 15.49
CA PRO A 196 14.02 8.94 14.40
C PRO A 196 13.64 7.50 14.04
N TYR A 197 13.71 7.14 12.75
CA TYR A 197 13.44 5.80 12.23
C TYR A 197 12.01 5.27 12.38
N PHE A 198 11.06 6.04 12.90
CA PHE A 198 9.66 5.59 12.96
C PHE A 198 9.05 5.34 11.59
N HIS A 199 9.46 6.08 10.57
CA HIS A 199 9.05 5.82 9.20
C HIS A 199 9.58 4.48 8.67
N PHE A 200 10.80 4.12 9.04
CA PHE A 200 11.37 2.81 8.73
C PHE A 200 10.61 1.69 9.44
N ILE A 201 10.24 1.89 10.72
CA ILE A 201 9.40 0.92 11.45
C ILE A 201 8.05 0.76 10.74
N TRP A 202 7.45 1.85 10.28
CA TRP A 202 6.25 1.79 9.45
C TRP A 202 6.49 0.93 8.20
N HIS A 203 7.58 1.12 7.45
CA HIS A 203 7.90 0.29 6.29
C HIS A 203 7.92 -1.22 6.62
N LEU A 204 8.43 -1.60 7.79
CA LEU A 204 8.40 -2.99 8.23
C LEU A 204 6.97 -3.51 8.47
N PHE A 205 6.09 -2.69 9.03
CA PHE A 205 4.67 -3.04 9.19
C PHE A 205 3.92 -3.09 7.85
N VAL A 206 4.25 -2.23 6.87
CA VAL A 206 3.75 -2.34 5.48
C VAL A 206 4.12 -3.70 4.92
N LEU A 207 5.41 -4.03 4.98
CA LEU A 207 5.95 -5.25 4.39
C LEU A 207 5.37 -6.49 5.05
N ALA A 208 5.27 -6.51 6.38
CA ALA A 208 4.62 -7.59 7.12
C ALA A 208 3.13 -7.72 6.76
N GLY A 209 2.42 -6.60 6.65
CA GLY A 209 1.01 -6.56 6.27
C GLY A 209 0.78 -7.14 4.87
N ALA A 210 1.50 -6.60 3.89
CA ALA A 210 1.50 -7.06 2.50
C ALA A 210 1.86 -8.54 2.40
N THR A 211 2.88 -9.00 3.13
CA THR A 211 3.29 -10.41 3.14
C THR A 211 2.17 -11.31 3.65
N CYS A 212 1.55 -10.97 4.78
CA CYS A 212 0.48 -11.80 5.35
C CYS A 212 -0.72 -11.91 4.40
N ILE A 213 -1.18 -10.78 3.84
CA ILE A 213 -2.33 -10.78 2.90
C ILE A 213 -1.96 -11.52 1.60
N THR A 214 -0.76 -11.32 1.09
CA THR A 214 -0.27 -12.01 -0.12
C THR A 214 -0.19 -13.51 0.11
N LEU A 215 0.31 -13.98 1.25
CA LEU A 215 0.35 -15.41 1.59
C LEU A 215 -1.06 -15.98 1.76
N SER A 216 -1.99 -15.23 2.36
CA SER A 216 -3.40 -15.64 2.44
C SER A 216 -3.98 -15.88 1.05
N ALA A 217 -3.80 -14.93 0.13
CA ALA A 217 -4.29 -15.05 -1.23
C ALA A 217 -3.57 -16.14 -2.04
N LEU A 218 -2.23 -16.17 -2.01
CA LEU A 218 -1.40 -17.09 -2.79
C LEU A 218 -1.60 -18.55 -2.39
N LEU A 219 -1.77 -18.83 -1.10
CA LEU A 219 -1.84 -20.20 -0.60
C LEU A 219 -3.26 -20.77 -0.58
N TYR A 220 -4.28 -19.90 -0.47
CA TYR A 220 -5.65 -20.34 -0.18
C TYR A 220 -6.73 -19.80 -1.11
N VAL A 221 -6.43 -18.85 -2.01
CA VAL A 221 -7.45 -18.21 -2.85
C VAL A 221 -7.14 -18.33 -4.36
N VAL A 222 -5.92 -17.99 -4.77
CA VAL A 222 -5.48 -17.95 -6.17
C VAL A 222 -4.94 -19.30 -6.63
#